data_AF-A0A6J3G491-F1
#
_entry.id   AF-A0A6J3G491-F1
#
_cell.length_a   1.000
_cell.length_b   1.000
_cell.length_c   1.000
_cell.angle_alpha   90.00
_cell.angle_beta   90.00
_cell.angle_gamma   90.00
#
_symmetry.space_group_name_H-M   'P 1'
#
loop_
_entity.id
_entity.type
_entity.pdbx_description
1 polymer ?
#
loop_
_entity_poly.entity_id
_entity_poly.type
_entity_poly.pdbx_seq_one_letter_code
_entity_poly.pdbx_strand_id
1 'polypeptide(L)'
;MTPFLLLICLFITGTSMSPVALDPCSAYISLNEPWRNTDHQLDESQGPPLCDNHVDGEWYRFTGMAGDAMPTFCIPENHCGTHAPVWLNGSHPLEGDGIVQRQACASFNGNCCLWNTTVEVKSCPGGYYVYRLTKPSVCFHVYCGHFYDICDEDCHDSCSDTSECTCAPGTMLGPDRQTCFDENECEQNNGGCSEICVNLKNSYRCECGVGRVLRSDGKTCEDIEGCHNNNGGCSHSCLGSERGYQCECPRGLVLSEDNHTCQVPVLCKSNAIEMSIPRELVGGLELFLTNTSCRGVSNGTHVNILFSLKTCGTVVDVVNDKIVASNLVTGLPKQTPGSSGDFIIRTSKLLIPVTCEFPRLYTISEGYVPNLRNSPLEIMSRNHGIFPFTLEIFKDDEFEEPYREALPTLKLRDSLYFGIEPLVHVSGLESLVESCFATPTSKIDEVLKYYLIRDG
;
A
#
# COMPACT_ATOMS: atom_id res chain seq x y z
N MET A 1 72.45 -36.56 -15.03
CA MET A 1 72.23 -35.12 -15.28
C MET A 1 70.98 -34.98 -16.12
N THR A 2 69.85 -34.76 -15.47
CA THR A 2 68.51 -34.56 -16.06
C THR A 2 68.13 -33.09 -15.85
N PRO A 3 67.69 -32.35 -16.88
CA PRO A 3 67.32 -30.95 -16.72
C PRO A 3 65.86 -30.83 -16.27
N PHE A 4 65.62 -30.03 -15.23
CA PHE A 4 64.29 -29.64 -14.76
C PHE A 4 63.81 -28.43 -15.58
N LEU A 5 62.69 -28.56 -16.31
CA LEU A 5 61.96 -27.43 -16.89
C LEU A 5 61.12 -26.77 -15.78
N LEU A 6 61.36 -25.48 -15.51
CA LEU A 6 60.51 -24.66 -14.65
C LEU A 6 59.39 -24.04 -15.50
N LEU A 7 58.14 -24.45 -15.26
CA LEU A 7 56.95 -23.85 -15.86
C LEU A 7 56.52 -22.65 -15.00
N ILE A 8 56.60 -21.43 -15.54
CA ILE A 8 56.12 -20.22 -14.86
C ILE A 8 54.64 -20.04 -15.22
N CYS A 9 53.75 -20.27 -14.24
CA CYS A 9 52.33 -19.92 -14.34
C CYS A 9 52.16 -18.40 -14.17
N LEU A 10 51.80 -17.70 -15.25
CA LEU A 10 51.28 -16.33 -15.20
C LEU A 10 49.83 -16.39 -14.72
N PHE A 11 49.59 -15.94 -13.49
CA PHE A 11 48.24 -15.68 -13.00
C PHE A 11 47.71 -14.39 -13.64
N ILE A 12 46.83 -14.53 -14.62
CA ILE A 12 46.00 -13.42 -15.10
C ILE A 12 44.91 -13.23 -14.04
N THR A 13 45.04 -12.20 -13.21
CA THR A 13 43.94 -11.75 -12.35
C THR A 13 42.85 -11.15 -13.23
N GLY A 14 41.85 -11.96 -13.58
CA GLY A 14 40.61 -11.46 -14.16
C GLY A 14 39.86 -10.67 -13.09
N THR A 15 39.87 -9.34 -13.20
CA THR A 15 38.96 -8.48 -12.42
C THR A 15 37.54 -8.79 -12.87
N SER A 16 36.73 -9.34 -11.96
CA SER A 16 35.28 -9.44 -12.15
C SER A 16 34.72 -8.02 -12.23
N MET A 17 34.34 -7.57 -13.43
CA MET A 17 33.50 -6.38 -13.55
C MET A 17 32.12 -6.74 -13.01
N SER A 18 31.79 -6.23 -11.83
CA SER A 18 30.40 -6.10 -11.38
C SER A 18 29.64 -5.27 -12.43
N PRO A 19 28.38 -5.57 -12.74
CA PRO A 19 27.58 -4.69 -13.58
C PRO A 19 27.49 -3.34 -12.85
N VAL A 20 28.12 -2.31 -13.43
CA VAL A 20 27.93 -0.94 -12.96
C VAL A 20 26.46 -0.63 -13.23
N ALA A 21 25.65 -0.52 -12.18
CA ALA A 21 24.31 0.01 -12.31
C ALA A 21 24.43 1.40 -12.96
N LEU A 22 23.85 1.55 -14.16
CA LEU A 22 23.85 2.83 -14.86
C LEU A 22 23.20 3.88 -13.96
N ASP A 23 23.83 5.06 -13.86
CA ASP A 23 23.24 6.17 -13.12
C ASP A 23 21.88 6.51 -13.73
N PRO A 24 20.77 6.48 -12.97
CA PRO A 24 19.44 6.80 -13.49
C PRO A 24 19.34 8.22 -14.05
N CYS A 25 20.25 9.13 -13.69
CA CYS A 25 20.34 10.45 -14.33
C CYS A 25 20.82 10.39 -15.79
N SER A 26 21.46 9.30 -16.21
CA SER A 26 21.97 9.11 -17.57
C SER A 26 21.12 8.14 -18.40
N ALA A 27 20.22 7.38 -17.77
CA ALA A 27 19.39 6.37 -18.41
C ALA A 27 17.97 6.37 -17.81
N TYR A 28 17.03 7.02 -18.49
CA TYR A 28 15.63 7.11 -18.10
C TYR A 28 14.70 7.15 -19.32
N ILE A 29 13.42 6.86 -19.09
CA ILE A 29 12.33 6.95 -20.06
C ILE A 29 11.67 8.33 -19.93
N SER A 30 11.52 9.04 -21.05
CA SER A 30 10.87 10.35 -21.06
C SER A 30 9.35 10.22 -21.07
N LEU A 31 8.68 10.85 -20.12
CA LEU A 31 7.25 11.09 -20.09
C LEU A 31 7.01 12.50 -20.61
N ASN A 32 6.41 12.61 -21.79
CA ASN A 32 6.29 13.88 -22.52
C ASN A 32 4.90 14.15 -23.08
N GLU A 33 3.95 13.28 -22.74
CA GLU A 33 2.61 13.34 -23.25
C GLU A 33 1.86 14.54 -22.65
N PRO A 34 1.24 15.42 -23.47
CA PRO A 34 0.64 16.68 -22.99
C PRO A 34 -0.47 16.48 -21.98
N TRP A 35 -1.21 15.37 -22.09
CA TRP A 35 -2.33 15.07 -21.22
C TRP A 35 -1.90 14.78 -19.78
N ARG A 36 -0.62 14.54 -19.50
CA ARG A 36 -0.09 14.34 -18.13
C ARG A 36 0.02 15.61 -17.32
N ASN A 37 -0.02 16.75 -18.00
CA ASN A 37 0.14 18.03 -17.34
C ASN A 37 -1.02 18.29 -16.38
N THR A 38 -0.75 18.85 -15.20
CA THR A 38 -1.80 19.22 -14.24
C THR A 38 -2.85 20.15 -14.80
N ASP A 39 -2.52 20.98 -15.78
CA ASP A 39 -3.47 21.92 -16.39
C ASP A 39 -4.39 21.23 -17.41
N HIS A 40 -4.08 19.98 -17.78
CA HIS A 40 -4.93 19.19 -18.65
C HIS A 40 -6.10 18.57 -17.88
N GLN A 41 -7.28 19.16 -18.06
CA GLN A 41 -8.52 18.62 -17.51
C GLN A 41 -9.07 17.50 -18.39
N LEU A 42 -9.55 16.42 -17.77
CA LEU A 42 -10.18 15.29 -18.45
C LEU A 42 -11.49 15.75 -19.11
N ASP A 43 -11.58 15.57 -20.43
CA ASP A 43 -12.81 15.72 -21.20
C ASP A 43 -13.34 14.33 -21.59
N GLU A 44 -14.34 13.84 -20.85
CA GLU A 44 -14.96 12.53 -21.09
C GLU A 44 -15.64 12.42 -22.47
N SER A 45 -15.86 13.53 -23.18
CA SER A 45 -16.40 13.52 -24.54
C SER A 45 -15.36 13.09 -25.59
N GLN A 46 -14.06 13.20 -25.27
CA GLN A 46 -12.97 12.92 -26.20
C GLN A 46 -12.41 11.50 -26.07
N GLY A 47 -12.77 10.75 -25.03
CA GLY A 47 -12.35 9.38 -24.85
C GLY A 47 -12.43 8.90 -23.39
N PRO A 48 -12.14 7.61 -23.15
CA PRO A 48 -12.03 7.08 -21.79
C PRO A 48 -10.83 7.71 -21.04
N PRO A 49 -10.87 7.75 -19.70
CA PRO A 49 -9.75 8.20 -18.88
C PRO A 49 -8.49 7.38 -19.16
N LEU A 50 -7.33 8.03 -19.06
CA LEU A 50 -6.04 7.41 -19.28
C LEU A 50 -5.53 6.71 -18.01
N CYS A 51 -4.61 5.76 -18.19
CA CYS A 51 -3.96 5.08 -17.08
C CYS A 51 -2.53 4.64 -17.43
N ASP A 52 -1.63 4.75 -16.46
CA ASP A 52 -0.20 4.44 -16.63
C ASP A 52 0.13 2.94 -16.54
N ASN A 53 -0.61 2.11 -17.27
CA ASN A 53 -0.43 0.65 -17.28
C ASN A 53 0.95 0.19 -17.80
N HIS A 54 1.66 1.07 -18.53
CA HIS A 54 2.99 0.81 -19.10
C HIS A 54 4.14 1.21 -18.17
N VAL A 55 3.83 1.94 -17.08
CA VAL A 55 4.80 2.27 -16.04
C VAL A 55 5.00 1.04 -15.17
N ASP A 56 6.24 0.58 -14.99
CA ASP A 56 6.51 -0.69 -14.30
C ASP A 56 7.90 -0.75 -13.64
N GLY A 57 8.19 0.20 -12.75
CA GLY A 57 9.39 0.15 -11.90
C GLY A 57 10.70 0.59 -12.56
N GLU A 58 10.67 1.07 -13.80
CA GLU A 58 11.80 1.71 -14.48
C GLU A 58 12.00 3.17 -14.01
N TRP A 59 13.09 3.80 -14.46
CA TRP A 59 13.36 5.22 -14.21
C TRP A 59 12.72 6.11 -15.28
N TYR A 60 11.95 7.10 -14.85
CA TYR A 60 11.21 8.03 -15.70
C TYR A 60 11.58 9.48 -15.42
N ARG A 61 11.41 10.34 -16.43
CA ARG A 61 11.58 11.80 -16.32
C ARG A 61 10.44 12.52 -17.02
N PHE A 62 9.83 13.50 -16.35
CA PHE A 62 8.89 14.42 -16.98
C PHE A 62 9.63 15.42 -17.86
N THR A 63 9.16 15.58 -19.09
CA THR A 63 9.78 16.43 -20.11
C THR A 63 8.73 16.99 -21.06
N GLY A 64 9.09 17.99 -21.87
CA GLY A 64 8.21 18.49 -22.92
C GLY A 64 6.91 19.06 -22.35
N MET A 65 5.77 18.77 -22.98
CA MET A 65 4.48 19.33 -22.57
C MET A 65 3.92 18.69 -21.28
N ALA A 66 4.48 17.58 -20.82
CA ALA A 66 4.03 16.95 -19.58
C ALA A 66 4.39 17.80 -18.35
N GLY A 67 5.41 18.67 -18.44
CA GLY A 67 5.97 19.41 -17.31
C GLY A 67 7.42 19.03 -17.04
N ASP A 68 8.01 19.65 -16.01
CA ASP A 68 9.43 19.53 -15.68
C ASP A 68 9.69 18.61 -14.48
N ALA A 69 8.67 18.43 -13.64
CA ALA A 69 8.71 17.57 -12.46
C ALA A 69 7.30 17.11 -12.05
N MET A 70 7.23 16.13 -11.16
CA MET A 70 5.96 15.72 -10.54
C MET A 70 5.50 16.82 -9.57
N PRO A 71 4.20 17.15 -9.48
CA PRO A 71 3.71 18.15 -8.53
C PRO A 71 3.88 17.65 -7.09
N THR A 72 4.30 18.53 -6.17
CA THR A 72 4.43 18.25 -4.72
C THR A 72 3.21 18.64 -3.90
N PHE A 73 2.14 19.03 -4.58
CA PHE A 73 0.88 19.49 -4.00
C PHE A 73 -0.29 18.68 -4.53
N CYS A 74 -1.39 18.65 -3.77
CA CYS A 74 -2.59 17.91 -4.12
C CYS A 74 -3.22 18.42 -5.42
N ILE A 75 -3.43 17.50 -6.36
CA ILE A 75 -4.12 17.76 -7.63
C ILE A 75 -5.59 17.36 -7.51
N PRO A 76 -6.56 18.23 -7.89
CA PRO A 76 -7.97 17.87 -7.91
C PRO A 76 -8.30 16.74 -8.90
N GLU A 77 -9.40 16.04 -8.66
CA GLU A 77 -9.91 14.99 -9.56
C GLU A 77 -10.14 15.49 -10.99
N ASN A 78 -10.07 14.59 -11.97
CA ASN A 78 -10.28 14.90 -13.40
C ASN A 78 -9.20 15.78 -14.03
N HIS A 79 -7.96 15.68 -13.54
CA HIS A 79 -6.78 16.31 -14.13
C HIS A 79 -5.78 15.26 -14.63
N CYS A 80 -4.78 15.68 -15.39
CA CYS A 80 -3.76 14.82 -15.98
C CYS A 80 -4.36 13.73 -16.88
N GLY A 81 -5.50 14.03 -17.52
CA GLY A 81 -6.17 13.12 -18.46
C GLY A 81 -6.77 11.88 -17.80
N THR A 82 -7.01 11.93 -16.49
CA THR A 82 -7.55 10.78 -15.73
C THR A 82 -8.49 11.21 -14.60
N HIS A 83 -9.18 10.24 -13.99
CA HIS A 83 -10.06 10.50 -12.84
C HIS A 83 -9.27 10.70 -11.54
N ALA A 84 -8.20 9.92 -11.32
CA ALA A 84 -7.39 10.00 -10.11
C ALA A 84 -5.93 10.39 -10.43
N PRO A 85 -5.62 11.70 -10.47
CA PRO A 85 -4.26 12.17 -10.68
C PRO A 85 -3.35 11.80 -9.51
N VAL A 86 -2.11 11.43 -9.84
CA VAL A 86 -1.09 11.03 -8.87
C VAL A 86 -0.01 12.11 -8.77
N TRP A 87 0.25 12.55 -7.53
CA TRP A 87 1.19 13.61 -7.18
C TRP A 87 2.16 13.14 -6.08
N LEU A 88 3.27 13.86 -5.89
CA LEU A 88 4.35 13.46 -4.98
C LEU A 88 4.08 14.04 -3.59
N ASN A 89 3.89 13.18 -2.59
CA ASN A 89 3.71 13.60 -1.21
C ASN A 89 5.06 13.72 -0.49
N GLY A 90 5.58 14.94 -0.49
CA GLY A 90 6.86 15.33 0.10
C GLY A 90 7.67 16.21 -0.85
N SER A 91 8.72 16.84 -0.32
CA SER A 91 9.60 17.70 -1.12
C SER A 91 10.52 16.87 -2.03
N HIS A 92 10.89 17.43 -3.17
CA HIS A 92 11.94 16.85 -4.00
C HIS A 92 13.29 16.81 -3.24
N PRO A 93 14.10 15.76 -3.43
CA PRO A 93 15.42 15.67 -2.79
C PRO A 93 16.40 16.72 -3.29
N LEU A 94 17.43 17.01 -2.49
CA LEU A 94 18.60 17.76 -2.93
C LEU A 94 19.58 16.85 -3.68
N GLU A 95 20.48 17.42 -4.49
CA GLU A 95 21.49 16.65 -5.26
C GLU A 95 22.37 15.75 -4.36
N GLY A 96 22.61 16.15 -3.11
CA GLY A 96 23.41 15.40 -2.14
C GLY A 96 22.71 14.22 -1.47
N ASP A 97 21.37 14.13 -1.57
CA ASP A 97 20.58 13.12 -0.84
C ASP A 97 20.60 11.73 -1.49
N GLY A 98 21.02 11.66 -2.76
CA GLY A 98 21.02 10.42 -3.52
C GLY A 98 19.60 9.97 -3.90
N ILE A 99 19.34 8.67 -3.82
CA ILE A 99 18.02 8.10 -4.10
C ILE A 99 17.23 8.08 -2.80
N VAL A 100 16.11 8.81 -2.78
CA VAL A 100 15.20 8.88 -1.62
C VAL A 100 13.87 8.20 -1.94
N GLN A 101 13.26 7.59 -0.93
CA GLN A 101 11.91 7.07 -1.03
C GLN A 101 10.90 8.16 -0.65
N ARG A 102 9.84 8.30 -1.45
CA ARG A 102 8.72 9.21 -1.21
C ARG A 102 7.40 8.49 -1.43
N GLN A 103 6.33 9.03 -0.87
CA GLN A 103 4.98 8.54 -1.14
C GLN A 103 4.43 9.29 -2.37
N ALA A 104 3.83 8.57 -3.30
CA ALA A 104 3.01 9.15 -4.36
C ALA A 104 1.54 8.92 -4.01
N CYS A 105 0.75 9.98 -4.00
CA CYS A 105 -0.64 10.00 -3.57
C CYS A 105 -1.58 10.18 -4.76
N ALA A 106 -2.63 9.37 -4.83
CA ALA A 106 -3.70 9.50 -5.82
C ALA A 106 -4.90 10.22 -5.20
N SER A 107 -5.31 11.31 -5.83
CA SER A 107 -6.47 12.11 -5.41
C SER A 107 -7.76 11.52 -5.96
N PHE A 108 -8.75 11.26 -5.09
CA PHE A 108 -10.07 10.78 -5.52
C PHE A 108 -11.15 10.98 -4.44
N ASN A 109 -12.39 11.23 -4.88
CA ASN A 109 -13.56 11.45 -4.03
C ASN A 109 -13.33 12.47 -2.90
N GLY A 110 -12.70 13.61 -3.23
CA GLY A 110 -12.37 14.68 -2.29
C GLY A 110 -11.20 14.39 -1.33
N ASN A 111 -10.59 13.20 -1.38
CA ASN A 111 -9.40 12.86 -0.59
C ASN A 111 -8.15 12.96 -1.48
N CYS A 112 -7.20 13.80 -1.06
CA CYS A 112 -5.94 14.06 -1.78
C CYS A 112 -4.96 12.89 -1.79
N CYS A 113 -5.10 11.92 -0.88
CA CYS A 113 -4.24 10.75 -0.82
C CYS A 113 -5.07 9.51 -0.45
N LEU A 114 -6.10 9.23 -1.25
CA LEU A 114 -6.97 8.07 -1.01
C LEU A 114 -6.20 6.76 -1.19
N TRP A 115 -5.31 6.73 -2.18
CA TRP A 115 -4.34 5.67 -2.37
C TRP A 115 -2.94 6.26 -2.35
N ASN A 116 -1.99 5.50 -1.82
CA ASN A 116 -0.59 5.83 -1.88
C ASN A 116 0.22 4.66 -2.43
N THR A 117 1.42 4.96 -2.90
CA THR A 117 2.42 3.99 -3.28
C THR A 117 3.80 4.58 -3.01
N THR A 118 4.77 3.74 -2.68
CA THR A 118 6.15 4.17 -2.50
C THR A 118 6.83 4.28 -3.86
N VAL A 119 7.44 5.43 -4.12
CA VAL A 119 8.27 5.71 -5.30
C VAL A 119 9.67 6.11 -4.86
N GLU A 120 10.64 5.99 -5.76
CA GLU A 120 11.99 6.53 -5.53
C GLU A 120 12.23 7.75 -6.39
N VAL A 121 12.91 8.74 -5.84
CA VAL A 121 13.23 10.00 -6.51
C VAL A 121 14.70 10.30 -6.33
N LYS A 122 15.35 10.78 -7.40
CA LYS A 122 16.73 11.26 -7.35
C LYS A 122 16.82 12.62 -8.02
N SER A 123 17.53 13.55 -7.38
CA SER A 123 17.92 14.83 -7.98
C SER A 123 19.19 14.65 -8.81
N CYS A 124 19.18 15.18 -10.03
CA CYS A 124 20.23 14.97 -11.02
C CYS A 124 20.98 16.26 -11.33
N PRO A 125 22.29 16.16 -11.65
CA PRO A 125 23.07 17.31 -12.10
C PRO A 125 22.40 17.97 -13.31
N GLY A 126 22.17 19.28 -13.21
CA GLY A 126 21.44 20.05 -14.22
C GLY A 126 19.98 20.33 -13.88
N GLY A 127 19.57 20.15 -12.62
CA GLY A 127 18.33 20.73 -12.09
C GLY A 127 17.05 19.96 -12.42
N TYR A 128 17.14 18.67 -12.71
CA TYR A 128 15.97 17.83 -12.99
C TYR A 128 15.91 16.62 -12.09
N TYR A 129 14.75 15.97 -12.07
CA TYR A 129 14.48 14.80 -11.25
C TYR A 129 14.16 13.58 -12.10
N VAL A 130 14.58 12.43 -11.60
CA VAL A 130 14.20 11.12 -12.15
C VAL A 130 13.47 10.33 -11.08
N TYR A 131 12.46 9.57 -11.52
CA TYR A 131 11.50 8.89 -10.66
C TYR A 131 11.45 7.40 -11.01
N ARG A 132 11.62 6.53 -10.02
CA ARG A 132 11.31 5.11 -10.18
C ARG A 132 9.84 4.89 -9.83
N LEU A 133 9.01 4.90 -10.86
CA LEU A 133 7.55 4.88 -10.72
C LEU A 133 7.03 3.45 -10.78
N THR A 134 6.17 3.07 -9.83
CA THR A 134 5.57 1.75 -9.77
C THR A 134 4.31 1.68 -10.60
N LYS A 135 3.98 0.49 -11.11
CA LYS A 135 2.76 0.26 -11.86
C LYS A 135 1.54 0.56 -10.99
N PRO A 136 0.60 1.42 -11.44
CA PRO A 136 -0.58 1.69 -10.65
C PRO A 136 -1.46 0.45 -10.48
N SER A 137 -1.95 0.23 -9.25
CA SER A 137 -2.87 -0.87 -8.92
C SER A 137 -4.26 -0.72 -9.57
N VAL A 138 -4.57 0.48 -10.09
CA VAL A 138 -5.87 0.84 -10.65
C VAL A 138 -5.71 1.53 -12.00
N CYS A 139 -6.41 1.05 -13.04
CA CYS A 139 -6.46 1.76 -14.33
C CYS A 139 -7.45 2.94 -14.29
N PHE A 140 -7.00 4.01 -13.65
CA PHE A 140 -7.31 5.45 -13.82
C PHE A 140 -6.36 6.31 -12.95
N HIS A 141 -5.20 5.74 -12.57
CA HIS A 141 -4.12 6.46 -11.92
C HIS A 141 -3.12 6.88 -13.00
N VAL A 142 -2.79 8.16 -13.02
CA VAL A 142 -1.78 8.74 -13.92
C VAL A 142 -0.85 9.59 -13.09
N TYR A 143 0.45 9.39 -13.27
CA TYR A 143 1.46 10.27 -12.70
C TYR A 143 1.46 11.60 -13.45
N CYS A 144 1.15 12.66 -12.71
CA CYS A 144 1.08 14.01 -13.25
C CYS A 144 2.47 14.63 -13.40
N GLY A 145 2.63 15.47 -14.42
CA GLY A 145 3.72 16.43 -14.49
C GLY A 145 3.21 17.86 -14.33
N HIS A 146 4.05 18.75 -13.83
CA HIS A 146 3.75 20.17 -13.63
C HIS A 146 4.88 21.04 -14.16
N PHE A 147 4.52 22.23 -14.67
CA PHE A 147 5.48 23.30 -14.92
C PHE A 147 5.62 24.14 -13.65
N TYR A 148 6.80 24.15 -13.08
CA TYR A 148 7.13 25.06 -12.00
C TYR A 148 7.58 26.40 -12.58
N ASP A 149 7.29 27.46 -11.84
CA ASP A 149 7.63 28.81 -12.28
C ASP A 149 9.15 29.01 -12.20
N ILE A 150 9.72 29.60 -13.24
CA ILE A 150 11.10 30.10 -13.20
C ILE A 150 11.04 31.44 -12.47
N CYS A 151 11.97 31.70 -11.53
CA CYS A 151 12.01 32.97 -10.85
C CYS A 151 12.23 34.11 -11.85
N ASP A 152 11.37 35.12 -11.80
CA ASP A 152 11.55 36.33 -12.58
C ASP A 152 12.67 37.18 -11.95
N GLU A 153 13.67 37.57 -12.75
CA GLU A 153 14.59 38.64 -12.36
C GLU A 153 13.83 39.98 -12.45
N ASP A 154 13.24 40.43 -11.33
CA ASP A 154 12.59 41.75 -11.28
C ASP A 154 13.67 42.87 -11.22
N CYS A 155 14.32 43.13 -12.36
CA CYS A 155 15.38 44.14 -12.50
C CYS A 155 14.76 45.53 -12.76
N HIS A 156 14.28 46.20 -11.71
CA HIS A 156 14.00 47.63 -11.78
C HIS A 156 15.31 48.44 -11.64
N ASP A 157 15.86 48.85 -12.79
CA ASP A 157 16.75 50.01 -13.00
C ASP A 157 18.29 49.91 -12.95
N SER A 158 18.95 48.75 -12.79
CA SER A 158 20.35 48.54 -13.24
C SER A 158 20.87 47.20 -12.73
N CYS A 159 21.05 46.21 -13.62
CA CYS A 159 21.66 44.94 -13.23
C CYS A 159 23.19 45.09 -13.22
N SER A 160 23.75 45.33 -12.03
CA SER A 160 25.19 45.24 -11.74
C SER A 160 25.40 44.16 -10.68
N ASP A 161 25.90 43.00 -11.12
CA ASP A 161 26.50 41.90 -10.35
C ASP A 161 25.88 41.61 -8.97
N THR A 162 24.73 40.92 -8.98
CA THR A 162 24.43 39.62 -8.32
C THR A 162 22.91 39.50 -8.28
N SER A 163 22.32 38.82 -9.28
CA SER A 163 20.89 38.55 -9.32
C SER A 163 20.50 37.57 -8.22
N GLU A 164 20.05 38.11 -7.10
CA GLU A 164 19.45 37.33 -6.03
C GLU A 164 18.03 36.96 -6.48
N CYS A 165 17.91 35.80 -7.14
CA CYS A 165 16.64 35.21 -7.56
C CYS A 165 15.74 34.99 -6.33
N THR A 166 14.55 35.59 -6.34
CA THR A 166 13.57 35.46 -5.26
C THR A 166 12.29 34.82 -5.78
N CYS A 167 11.80 33.83 -5.04
CA CYS A 167 10.57 33.12 -5.36
C CYS A 167 9.36 33.77 -4.69
N ALA A 168 8.17 33.55 -5.27
CA ALA A 168 6.92 34.06 -4.70
C ALA A 168 6.65 33.46 -3.30
N PRO A 169 5.88 34.13 -2.42
CA PRO A 169 5.50 33.56 -1.13
C PRO A 169 4.84 32.18 -1.29
N GLY A 170 5.21 31.23 -0.41
CA GLY A 170 4.76 29.83 -0.50
C GLY A 170 5.56 28.99 -1.50
N THR A 171 6.69 29.49 -2.00
CA THR A 171 7.59 28.75 -2.89
C THR A 171 9.05 28.95 -2.45
N MET A 172 9.88 27.94 -2.73
CA MET A 172 11.30 27.89 -2.40
C MET A 172 12.17 27.70 -3.65
N LEU A 173 13.35 28.31 -3.64
CA LEU A 173 14.29 28.21 -4.75
C LEU A 173 14.90 26.81 -4.86
N GLY A 174 14.79 26.22 -6.05
CA GLY A 174 15.27 24.88 -6.35
C GLY A 174 16.79 24.74 -6.42
N PRO A 175 17.30 23.49 -6.56
CA PRO A 175 18.73 23.21 -6.63
C PRO A 175 19.45 23.91 -7.79
N ASP A 176 18.73 24.18 -8.88
CA ASP A 176 19.22 24.89 -10.07
C ASP A 176 19.33 26.41 -9.88
N ARG A 177 18.91 26.92 -8.72
CA ARG A 177 18.86 28.35 -8.36
C ARG A 177 18.04 29.20 -9.33
N GLN A 178 17.08 28.59 -10.03
CA GLN A 178 16.24 29.27 -11.02
C GLN A 178 14.77 28.85 -10.92
N THR A 179 14.49 27.59 -10.60
CA THR A 179 13.12 27.08 -10.55
C THR A 179 12.54 27.24 -9.15
N CYS A 180 11.35 27.80 -9.04
CA CYS A 180 10.62 27.95 -7.77
C CYS A 180 9.69 26.75 -7.55
N PHE A 181 10.04 25.94 -6.57
CA PHE A 181 9.21 24.80 -6.14
C PHE A 181 8.25 25.23 -5.06
N ASP A 182 7.08 24.62 -5.05
CA ASP A 182 6.11 24.76 -3.97
C ASP A 182 6.73 24.40 -2.61
N GLU A 183 6.58 25.27 -1.61
CA GLU A 183 7.07 25.02 -0.26
C GLU A 183 6.09 24.10 0.45
N ASN A 184 6.53 22.92 0.86
CA ASN A 184 5.65 21.99 1.56
C ASN A 184 5.64 22.27 3.06
N GLU A 185 4.69 23.08 3.52
CA GLU A 185 4.60 23.46 4.93
C GLU A 185 4.19 22.28 5.84
N CYS A 186 3.70 21.18 5.26
CA CYS A 186 3.36 19.96 6.00
C CYS A 186 4.61 19.18 6.46
N GLU A 187 5.77 19.34 5.81
CA GLU A 187 7.01 18.71 6.28
C GLU A 187 7.52 19.34 7.59
N GLN A 188 7.14 20.59 7.87
CA GLN A 188 7.54 21.30 9.07
C GLN A 188 6.41 21.30 10.13
N ASN A 189 6.58 20.49 11.19
CA ASN A 189 5.61 20.41 12.30
C ASN A 189 4.16 20.16 11.82
N ASN A 190 3.97 19.37 10.76
CA ASN A 190 2.66 19.04 10.17
C ASN A 190 1.83 20.30 9.81
N GLY A 191 2.46 21.41 9.39
CA GLY A 191 1.77 22.70 9.16
C GLY A 191 1.11 23.30 10.43
N GLY A 192 1.37 22.73 11.61
CA GLY A 192 0.64 23.01 12.84
C GLY A 192 -0.78 22.42 12.88
N CYS A 193 -1.11 21.49 11.98
CA CYS A 193 -2.35 20.73 12.01
C CYS A 193 -2.34 19.70 13.15
N SER A 194 -3.47 19.53 13.83
CA SER A 194 -3.58 18.53 14.90
C SER A 194 -3.53 17.09 14.39
N GLU A 195 -3.97 16.86 13.15
CA GLU A 195 -4.07 15.53 12.56
C GLU A 195 -3.45 15.48 11.17
N ILE A 196 -4.17 15.88 10.12
CA ILE A 196 -3.72 15.71 8.73
C ILE A 196 -3.39 17.08 8.14
N CYS A 197 -2.20 17.20 7.55
CA CYS A 197 -1.83 18.36 6.74
C CYS A 197 -1.83 17.97 5.25
N VAL A 198 -2.50 18.78 4.43
CA VAL A 198 -2.54 18.60 2.98
C VAL A 198 -1.86 19.78 2.32
N ASN A 199 -0.79 19.49 1.60
CA ASN A 199 -0.04 20.48 0.83
C ASN A 199 -0.80 20.83 -0.46
N LEU A 200 -0.92 22.13 -0.75
CA LEU A 200 -1.62 22.71 -1.89
C LEU A 200 -0.67 23.62 -2.65
N LYS A 201 -1.04 24.00 -3.87
CA LYS A 201 -0.22 24.93 -4.63
C LYS A 201 -0.14 26.28 -3.88
N ASN A 202 1.07 26.65 -3.49
CA ASN A 202 1.46 27.86 -2.77
C ASN A 202 0.81 28.02 -1.37
N SER A 203 0.34 26.93 -0.75
CA SER A 203 -0.35 26.96 0.55
C SER A 203 -0.53 25.55 1.10
N TYR A 204 -1.04 25.42 2.32
CA TYR A 204 -1.52 24.16 2.87
C TYR A 204 -2.88 24.34 3.55
N ARG A 205 -3.53 23.22 3.89
CA ARG A 205 -4.69 23.21 4.78
C ARG A 205 -4.65 22.01 5.72
N CYS A 206 -5.32 22.14 6.86
CA CYS A 206 -5.52 21.03 7.77
C CYS A 206 -6.81 20.29 7.45
N GLU A 207 -6.78 18.97 7.59
CA GLU A 207 -7.94 18.09 7.51
C GLU A 207 -8.01 17.23 8.77
N CYS A 208 -9.21 16.76 9.07
CA CYS A 208 -9.47 15.92 10.23
C CYS A 208 -9.77 14.50 9.79
N GLY A 209 -9.36 13.53 10.61
CA GLY A 209 -9.67 12.13 10.42
C GLY A 209 -11.17 11.85 10.49
N VAL A 210 -11.52 10.61 10.16
CA VAL A 210 -12.90 10.13 10.17
C VAL A 210 -13.54 10.36 11.55
N GLY A 211 -14.76 10.90 11.58
CA GLY A 211 -15.49 11.17 12.83
C GLY A 211 -15.20 12.52 13.49
N ARG A 212 -14.35 13.36 12.87
CA ARG A 212 -13.89 14.62 13.45
C ARG A 212 -14.09 15.80 12.49
N VAL A 213 -14.14 17.00 13.03
CA VAL A 213 -14.33 18.25 12.27
C VAL A 213 -13.27 19.28 12.63
N LEU A 214 -12.89 20.07 11.62
CA LEU A 214 -11.90 21.13 11.78
C LEU A 214 -12.54 22.33 12.48
N ARG A 215 -11.89 22.80 13.54
CA ARG A 215 -12.31 23.95 14.33
C ARG A 215 -12.11 25.25 13.54
N SER A 216 -12.71 26.33 14.06
CA SER A 216 -12.59 27.69 13.52
C SER A 216 -11.16 28.24 13.42
N ASP A 217 -10.19 27.66 14.13
CA ASP A 217 -8.77 28.05 14.00
C ASP A 217 -8.10 27.47 12.75
N GLY A 218 -8.81 26.60 12.01
CA GLY A 218 -8.32 25.96 10.80
C GLY A 218 -7.20 24.93 11.04
N LYS A 219 -6.95 24.54 12.29
CA LYS A 219 -5.81 23.69 12.66
C LYS A 219 -6.16 22.54 13.61
N THR A 220 -7.09 22.74 14.52
CA THR A 220 -7.44 21.73 15.53
C THR A 220 -8.69 20.94 15.15
N CYS A 221 -8.68 19.65 15.43
CA CYS A 221 -9.77 18.72 15.16
C CYS A 221 -10.52 18.36 16.45
N GLU A 222 -11.84 18.41 16.40
CA GLU A 222 -12.73 18.03 17.50
C GLU A 222 -13.67 16.90 17.09
N ASP A 223 -14.11 16.10 18.07
CA ASP A 223 -15.08 15.04 17.84
C ASP A 223 -16.43 15.64 17.41
N ILE A 224 -17.08 15.00 16.46
CA ILE A 224 -18.40 15.43 16.01
C ILE A 224 -19.42 15.17 17.13
N GLU A 225 -20.09 16.22 17.59
CA GLU A 225 -21.16 16.08 18.58
C GLU A 225 -22.47 15.64 17.91
N GLY A 226 -22.67 14.31 17.84
CA GLY A 226 -23.93 13.72 17.41
C GLY A 226 -24.17 13.73 15.89
N CYS A 227 -25.34 13.27 15.47
CA CYS A 227 -25.64 13.06 14.05
C CYS A 227 -25.97 14.33 13.26
N HIS A 228 -26.18 15.47 13.94
CA HIS A 228 -26.63 16.71 13.29
C HIS A 228 -25.53 17.40 12.47
N ASN A 229 -24.26 17.20 12.85
CA ASN A 229 -23.12 17.75 12.14
C ASN A 229 -22.46 16.63 11.32
N ASN A 230 -22.30 16.83 10.02
CA ASN A 230 -21.63 15.90 9.11
C ASN A 230 -22.03 14.41 9.29
N ASN A 231 -23.30 14.12 9.59
CA ASN A 231 -23.80 12.77 9.86
C ASN A 231 -23.03 12.03 10.97
N GLY A 232 -22.53 12.72 12.01
CA GLY A 232 -21.68 12.09 13.04
C GLY A 232 -20.33 11.59 12.51
N GLY A 233 -19.95 11.95 11.27
CA GLY A 233 -18.83 11.35 10.56
C GLY A 233 -19.07 9.91 10.09
N CYS A 234 -20.31 9.42 10.19
CA CYS A 234 -20.67 8.08 9.74
C CYS A 234 -20.68 8.02 8.20
N SER A 235 -20.08 6.98 7.63
CA SER A 235 -20.14 6.71 6.19
C SER A 235 -21.57 6.48 5.66
N HIS A 236 -22.49 6.00 6.51
CA HIS A 236 -23.86 5.66 6.13
C HIS A 236 -24.91 6.24 7.08
N SER A 237 -25.38 5.47 8.06
CA SER A 237 -26.43 5.92 8.97
C SER A 237 -25.83 6.33 10.30
N CYS A 238 -26.28 7.45 10.85
CA CYS A 238 -25.97 7.88 12.21
C CYS A 238 -27.25 7.85 13.05
N LEU A 239 -27.19 7.21 14.21
CA LEU A 239 -28.31 7.13 15.16
C LEU A 239 -27.91 7.73 16.51
N GLY A 240 -28.78 8.59 17.05
CA GLY A 240 -28.64 9.05 18.44
C GLY A 240 -28.86 7.91 19.43
N SER A 241 -28.05 7.86 20.48
CA SER A 241 -28.08 6.87 21.56
C SER A 241 -28.03 7.59 22.91
N GLU A 242 -28.44 6.94 24.01
CA GLU A 242 -28.35 7.53 25.36
C GLU A 242 -26.91 7.85 25.79
N ARG A 243 -25.92 7.25 25.12
CA ARG A 243 -24.48 7.52 25.31
C ARG A 243 -23.86 8.42 24.23
N GLY A 244 -24.67 9.11 23.42
CA GLY A 244 -24.19 9.98 22.34
C GLY A 244 -24.80 9.60 20.99
N TYR A 245 -23.99 9.09 20.06
CA TYR A 245 -24.45 8.58 18.78
C TYR A 245 -23.67 7.33 18.38
N GLN A 246 -24.19 6.58 17.42
CA GLN A 246 -23.53 5.40 16.86
C GLN A 246 -23.79 5.33 15.35
N CYS A 247 -22.76 4.93 14.61
CA CYS A 247 -22.89 4.64 13.19
C CYS A 247 -23.46 3.23 12.95
N GLU A 248 -24.39 3.13 12.02
CA GLU A 248 -25.00 1.87 11.58
C GLU A 248 -24.74 1.63 10.10
N CYS A 249 -24.45 0.37 9.79
CA CYS A 249 -24.16 -0.06 8.43
C CYS A 249 -25.37 -0.71 7.76
N PRO A 250 -25.55 -0.48 6.45
CA PRO A 250 -26.50 -1.23 5.64
C PRO A 250 -26.27 -2.74 5.76
N ARG A 251 -27.31 -3.52 5.46
CA ARG A 251 -27.22 -4.99 5.51
C ARG A 251 -26.07 -5.49 4.64
N GLY A 252 -25.27 -6.39 5.22
CA GLY A 252 -24.13 -7.02 4.56
C GLY A 252 -22.85 -6.17 4.52
N LEU A 253 -22.89 -4.93 5.05
CA LEU A 253 -21.67 -4.21 5.44
C LEU A 253 -21.45 -4.31 6.95
N VAL A 254 -20.22 -4.04 7.35
CA VAL A 254 -19.78 -4.12 8.73
C VAL A 254 -19.08 -2.82 9.12
N LEU A 255 -19.35 -2.35 10.34
CA LEU A 255 -18.67 -1.17 10.87
C LEU A 255 -17.18 -1.50 11.08
N SER A 256 -16.32 -0.62 10.59
CA SER A 256 -14.87 -0.66 10.71
C SER A 256 -14.42 -0.37 12.14
N GLU A 257 -13.14 -0.57 12.43
CA GLU A 257 -12.52 -0.32 13.73
C GLU A 257 -12.55 1.17 14.12
N ASP A 258 -12.68 2.07 13.15
CA ASP A 258 -12.87 3.50 13.37
C ASP A 258 -14.26 3.87 13.92
N ASN A 259 -15.19 2.90 14.05
CA ASN A 259 -16.59 3.08 14.46
C ASN A 259 -17.43 4.00 13.56
N HIS A 260 -16.97 4.35 12.36
CA HIS A 260 -17.61 5.33 11.48
C HIS A 260 -17.77 4.83 10.03
N THR A 261 -16.81 4.08 9.53
CA THR A 261 -16.75 3.61 8.15
C THR A 261 -17.37 2.23 8.02
N CYS A 262 -18.29 2.04 7.08
CA CYS A 262 -18.86 0.74 6.76
C CYS A 262 -18.07 0.11 5.62
N GLN A 263 -17.53 -1.07 5.87
CA GLN A 263 -16.70 -1.80 4.92
C GLN A 263 -17.33 -3.15 4.57
N VAL A 264 -16.91 -3.71 3.44
CA VAL A 264 -17.28 -5.07 3.05
C VAL A 264 -16.56 -6.03 4.00
N PRO A 265 -17.26 -7.03 4.58
CA PRO A 265 -16.60 -8.02 5.41
C PRO A 265 -15.65 -8.87 4.57
N VAL A 266 -14.36 -8.85 4.91
CA VAL A 266 -13.34 -9.71 4.31
C VAL A 266 -13.00 -10.83 5.28
N LEU A 267 -13.09 -12.06 4.79
CA LEU A 267 -12.72 -13.27 5.52
C LEU A 267 -11.33 -13.73 5.05
N CYS A 268 -10.35 -13.56 5.92
CA CYS A 268 -8.95 -13.88 5.65
C CYS A 268 -8.63 -15.28 6.19
N LYS A 269 -8.51 -16.27 5.30
CA LYS A 269 -8.02 -17.62 5.62
C LYS A 269 -6.58 -17.76 5.14
N SER A 270 -5.87 -18.74 5.70
CA SER A 270 -4.48 -19.05 5.34
C SER A 270 -4.29 -19.43 3.86
N ASN A 271 -5.32 -20.01 3.22
CA ASN A 271 -5.27 -20.43 1.82
C ASN A 271 -6.20 -19.65 0.87
N ALA A 272 -7.09 -18.81 1.40
CA ALA A 272 -8.11 -18.14 0.63
C ALA A 272 -8.57 -16.83 1.29
N ILE A 273 -8.92 -15.86 0.47
CA ILE A 273 -9.55 -14.61 0.86
C ILE A 273 -10.94 -14.60 0.25
N GLU A 274 -11.94 -14.48 1.12
CA GLU A 274 -13.36 -14.58 0.79
C GLU A 274 -14.07 -13.28 1.12
N MET A 275 -14.92 -12.83 0.20
CA MET A 275 -15.72 -11.64 0.40
C MET A 275 -17.07 -11.80 -0.26
N SER A 276 -18.11 -11.31 0.40
CA SER A 276 -19.49 -11.38 -0.06
C SER A 276 -20.08 -9.98 -0.07
N ILE A 277 -20.30 -9.43 -1.26
CA ILE A 277 -20.81 -8.07 -1.43
C ILE A 277 -22.31 -8.13 -1.76
N PRO A 278 -23.19 -7.47 -1.00
CA PRO A 278 -24.61 -7.37 -1.33
C PRO A 278 -24.84 -6.77 -2.72
N ARG A 279 -25.66 -7.44 -3.53
CA ARG A 279 -25.95 -7.03 -4.92
C ARG A 279 -26.62 -5.65 -4.98
N GLU A 280 -27.41 -5.32 -3.95
CA GLU A 280 -28.08 -4.02 -3.83
C GLU A 280 -27.12 -2.83 -3.76
N LEU A 281 -25.92 -3.03 -3.19
CA LEU A 281 -24.89 -1.98 -3.09
C LEU A 281 -24.12 -1.79 -4.40
N VAL A 282 -24.02 -2.84 -5.21
CA VAL A 282 -23.22 -2.82 -6.45
C VAL A 282 -24.03 -2.64 -7.72
N GLY A 283 -25.36 -2.51 -7.63
CA GLY A 283 -26.20 -1.97 -8.71
C GLY A 283 -26.12 -2.67 -10.08
N GLY A 284 -25.63 -3.91 -10.16
CA GLY A 284 -25.43 -4.62 -11.42
C GLY A 284 -24.04 -4.46 -12.07
N LEU A 285 -23.08 -3.86 -11.37
CA LEU A 285 -21.66 -3.86 -11.76
C LEU A 285 -21.11 -5.30 -11.84
N GLU A 286 -20.25 -5.55 -12.82
CA GLU A 286 -19.35 -6.69 -12.84
C GLU A 286 -18.12 -6.40 -12.00
N LEU A 287 -17.92 -7.21 -10.97
CA LEU A 287 -16.78 -7.10 -10.08
C LEU A 287 -15.65 -8.01 -10.54
N PHE A 288 -14.43 -7.51 -10.55
CA PHE A 288 -13.21 -8.27 -10.84
C PHE A 288 -12.05 -7.75 -10.00
N LEU A 289 -11.05 -8.60 -9.78
CA LEU A 289 -9.82 -8.24 -9.04
C LEU A 289 -8.80 -7.56 -9.96
N THR A 290 -7.63 -7.18 -9.43
CA THR A 290 -6.50 -6.64 -10.22
C THR A 290 -6.23 -7.47 -11.48
N ASN A 291 -6.28 -8.81 -11.37
CA ASN A 291 -6.39 -9.68 -12.53
C ASN A 291 -7.86 -9.84 -12.95
N THR A 292 -8.20 -9.31 -14.13
CA THR A 292 -9.55 -9.30 -14.71
C THR A 292 -10.13 -10.69 -15.03
N SER A 293 -9.30 -11.74 -15.03
CA SER A 293 -9.75 -13.13 -15.15
C SER A 293 -10.48 -13.60 -13.89
N CYS A 294 -10.15 -13.02 -12.73
CA CYS A 294 -10.80 -13.33 -11.47
C CYS A 294 -12.01 -12.44 -11.27
N ARG A 295 -13.19 -13.00 -11.54
CA ARG A 295 -14.47 -12.28 -11.52
C ARG A 295 -15.34 -12.75 -10.35
N GLY A 296 -16.11 -11.82 -9.80
CA GLY A 296 -17.10 -12.13 -8.79
C GLY A 296 -18.25 -12.97 -9.36
N VAL A 297 -18.64 -14.01 -8.63
CA VAL A 297 -19.74 -14.88 -9.01
C VAL A 297 -20.99 -14.45 -8.24
N SER A 298 -22.04 -14.07 -8.96
CA SER A 298 -23.30 -13.69 -8.31
C SER A 298 -24.14 -14.92 -7.99
N ASN A 299 -24.64 -15.00 -6.76
CA ASN A 299 -25.62 -16.00 -6.32
C ASN A 299 -27.08 -15.49 -6.38
N GLY A 300 -27.31 -14.31 -6.98
CA GLY A 300 -28.60 -13.64 -7.04
C GLY A 300 -28.77 -12.51 -6.01
N THR A 301 -28.30 -12.70 -4.78
CA THR A 301 -28.40 -11.71 -3.68
C THR A 301 -27.07 -11.03 -3.34
N HIS A 302 -25.97 -11.74 -3.50
CA HIS A 302 -24.61 -11.29 -3.25
C HIS A 302 -23.72 -11.60 -4.45
N VAL A 303 -22.62 -10.88 -4.55
CA VAL A 303 -21.49 -11.17 -5.43
C VAL A 303 -20.36 -11.68 -4.55
N ASN A 304 -20.01 -12.95 -4.73
CA ASN A 304 -18.95 -13.60 -3.96
C ASN A 304 -17.66 -13.55 -4.77
N ILE A 305 -16.58 -13.12 -4.12
CA ILE A 305 -15.23 -13.15 -4.71
C ILE A 305 -14.38 -14.02 -3.81
N LEU A 306 -13.65 -14.95 -4.44
CA LEU A 306 -12.78 -15.93 -3.81
C LEU A 306 -11.45 -15.91 -4.56
N PHE A 307 -10.37 -15.67 -3.85
CA PHE A 307 -9.02 -15.68 -4.39
C PHE A 307 -8.03 -16.12 -3.30
N SER A 308 -6.74 -16.22 -3.63
CA SER A 308 -5.70 -16.56 -2.65
C SER A 308 -4.56 -15.56 -2.67
N LEU A 309 -3.63 -15.74 -1.74
CA LEU A 309 -2.39 -14.97 -1.63
C LEU A 309 -1.51 -15.04 -2.89
N LYS A 310 -1.72 -16.03 -3.77
CA LYS A 310 -0.90 -16.25 -4.97
C LYS A 310 -1.63 -15.98 -6.29
N THR A 311 -2.95 -15.85 -6.26
CA THR A 311 -3.75 -15.73 -7.48
C THR A 311 -4.30 -14.33 -7.62
N CYS A 312 -4.88 -14.05 -8.79
CA CYS A 312 -5.68 -12.86 -9.02
C CYS A 312 -4.97 -11.50 -8.84
N GLY A 313 -3.63 -11.49 -8.91
CA GLY A 313 -2.83 -10.27 -8.77
C GLY A 313 -2.75 -9.74 -7.33
N THR A 314 -2.93 -10.61 -6.33
CA THR A 314 -2.72 -10.27 -4.92
C THR A 314 -1.25 -9.91 -4.68
N VAL A 315 -1.01 -8.79 -4.02
CA VAL A 315 0.31 -8.35 -3.58
C VAL A 315 0.48 -8.76 -2.12
N VAL A 316 1.64 -9.31 -1.78
CA VAL A 316 1.95 -9.76 -0.42
C VAL A 316 3.22 -9.04 0.03
N ASP A 317 3.06 -8.18 1.02
CA ASP A 317 4.13 -7.38 1.61
C ASP A 317 4.37 -7.83 3.05
N VAL A 318 5.63 -7.87 3.47
CA VAL A 318 6.00 -8.14 4.85
C VAL A 318 6.40 -6.81 5.49
N VAL A 319 5.58 -6.35 6.44
CA VAL A 319 5.76 -5.05 7.10
C VAL A 319 5.87 -5.28 8.61
N ASN A 320 7.03 -4.95 9.18
CA ASN A 320 7.32 -5.09 10.61
C ASN A 320 7.09 -6.53 11.14
N ASP A 321 6.03 -6.71 11.95
CA ASP A 321 5.59 -7.93 12.63
C ASP A 321 4.36 -8.60 11.97
N LYS A 322 3.98 -8.15 10.76
CA LYS A 322 2.81 -8.64 10.03
C LYS A 322 3.11 -8.93 8.57
N ILE A 323 2.34 -9.84 8.00
CA ILE A 323 2.27 -10.12 6.57
C ILE A 323 0.96 -9.51 6.08
N VAL A 324 1.04 -8.58 5.14
CA VAL A 324 -0.10 -7.84 4.61
C VAL A 324 -0.35 -8.31 3.18
N ALA A 325 -1.49 -8.92 2.95
CA ALA A 325 -1.95 -9.29 1.63
C ALA A 325 -2.99 -8.29 1.14
N SER A 326 -2.72 -7.64 0.01
CA SER A 326 -3.58 -6.62 -0.56
C SER A 326 -4.04 -6.98 -1.98
N ASN A 327 -5.27 -6.62 -2.30
CA ASN A 327 -5.82 -6.71 -3.65
C ASN A 327 -6.88 -5.61 -3.81
N LEU A 328 -7.31 -5.34 -5.04
CA LEU A 328 -8.31 -4.34 -5.33
C LEU A 328 -9.46 -4.94 -6.14
N VAL A 329 -10.67 -4.82 -5.61
CA VAL A 329 -11.88 -5.17 -6.34
C VAL A 329 -12.38 -3.95 -7.08
N THR A 330 -12.52 -4.12 -8.39
CA THR A 330 -13.03 -3.12 -9.30
C THR A 330 -14.41 -3.53 -9.81
N GLY A 331 -15.39 -2.65 -9.71
CA GLY A 331 -16.73 -2.81 -10.29
C GLY A 331 -16.92 -1.91 -11.51
N LEU A 332 -17.25 -2.52 -12.65
CA LEU A 332 -17.60 -1.81 -13.89
C LEU A 332 -19.02 -2.13 -14.36
N PRO A 333 -19.72 -1.22 -15.05
CA PRO A 333 -21.02 -1.52 -15.65
C PRO A 333 -20.95 -2.70 -16.63
N LYS A 334 -21.95 -3.58 -16.61
CA LYS A 334 -22.09 -4.65 -17.62
C LYS A 334 -22.23 -4.05 -19.01
N GLN A 335 -21.24 -4.27 -19.88
CA GLN A 335 -21.37 -3.95 -21.30
C GLN A 335 -22.22 -5.04 -21.98
N THR A 336 -23.46 -4.71 -22.35
CA THR A 336 -24.27 -5.58 -23.23
C THR A 336 -23.78 -5.47 -24.67
N PRO A 337 -23.44 -6.57 -25.36
CA PRO A 337 -23.17 -6.54 -26.79
C PRO A 337 -24.50 -6.29 -27.52
N GLY A 338 -24.68 -5.08 -28.08
CA GLY A 338 -25.82 -4.74 -28.95
C GLY A 338 -26.63 -3.48 -28.61
N SER A 339 -26.34 -2.76 -27.52
CA SER A 339 -26.98 -1.48 -27.23
C SER A 339 -26.21 -0.34 -27.90
N SER A 340 -26.57 -0.03 -29.14
CA SER A 340 -26.33 1.29 -29.71
C SER A 340 -27.38 2.26 -29.16
N GLY A 341 -27.00 3.15 -28.26
CA GLY A 341 -27.72 4.42 -28.11
C GLY A 341 -28.60 4.63 -26.88
N ASP A 342 -28.13 4.31 -25.68
CA ASP A 342 -28.50 5.10 -24.49
C ASP A 342 -27.24 5.31 -23.64
N PHE A 343 -26.50 6.35 -24.04
CA PHE A 343 -25.25 6.79 -23.42
C PHE A 343 -25.58 7.67 -22.21
N ILE A 344 -25.80 7.03 -21.07
CA ILE A 344 -25.41 7.60 -19.78
C ILE A 344 -24.52 6.55 -19.12
N ILE A 345 -23.24 6.52 -19.53
CA ILE A 345 -22.21 5.79 -18.78
C ILE A 345 -22.00 6.61 -17.51
N ARG A 346 -22.69 6.24 -16.43
CA ARG A 346 -22.22 6.66 -15.11
C ARG A 346 -20.88 5.97 -14.90
N THR A 347 -19.78 6.71 -15.02
CA THR A 347 -18.39 6.29 -14.76
C THR A 347 -18.15 5.99 -13.27
N SER A 348 -19.20 5.65 -12.52
CA SER A 348 -19.13 5.22 -11.12
C SER A 348 -18.47 3.85 -11.04
N LYS A 349 -17.14 3.84 -11.18
CA LYS A 349 -16.29 2.68 -10.99
C LYS A 349 -16.16 2.46 -9.49
N LEU A 350 -16.70 1.34 -9.02
CA LEU A 350 -16.60 0.98 -7.62
C LEU A 350 -15.21 0.41 -7.36
N LEU A 351 -14.52 0.93 -6.36
CA LEU A 351 -13.27 0.36 -5.87
C LEU A 351 -13.43 -0.07 -4.42
N ILE A 352 -13.07 -1.32 -4.14
CA ILE A 352 -13.06 -1.86 -2.78
C ILE A 352 -11.64 -2.38 -2.53
N PRO A 353 -10.80 -1.66 -1.78
CA PRO A 353 -9.51 -2.18 -1.37
C PRO A 353 -9.74 -3.36 -0.42
N VAL A 354 -9.00 -4.45 -0.64
CA VAL A 354 -9.06 -5.66 0.16
C VAL A 354 -7.69 -5.84 0.80
N THR A 355 -7.67 -5.86 2.13
CA THR A 355 -6.45 -6.07 2.91
C THR A 355 -6.69 -7.18 3.92
N CYS A 356 -5.78 -8.13 3.98
CA CYS A 356 -5.72 -9.18 4.99
C CYS A 356 -4.38 -9.11 5.71
N GLU A 357 -4.42 -8.95 7.03
CA GLU A 357 -3.24 -8.94 7.88
C GLU A 357 -3.09 -10.29 8.57
N PHE A 358 -1.89 -10.86 8.51
CA PHE A 358 -1.53 -12.09 9.20
C PHE A 358 -0.37 -11.79 10.14
N PRO A 359 -0.41 -12.22 11.41
CA PRO A 359 0.71 -12.04 12.32
C PRO A 359 1.91 -12.85 11.81
N ARG A 360 3.11 -12.25 11.87
CA ARG A 360 4.35 -12.94 11.53
C ARG A 360 4.77 -13.94 12.61
N LEU A 361 4.43 -13.64 13.86
CA LEU A 361 4.72 -14.50 15.01
C LEU A 361 3.45 -15.24 15.44
N TYR A 362 3.56 -16.56 15.62
CA TYR A 362 2.46 -17.39 16.09
C TYR A 362 2.93 -18.35 17.18
N THR A 363 2.19 -18.40 18.30
CA THR A 363 2.51 -19.27 19.43
C THR A 363 1.63 -20.52 19.39
N ILE A 364 2.22 -21.66 19.09
CA ILE A 364 1.48 -22.92 18.85
C ILE A 364 0.84 -23.50 20.12
N SER A 365 1.46 -23.28 21.29
CA SER A 365 1.01 -23.83 22.56
C SER A 365 -0.31 -23.25 23.08
N GLU A 366 -0.79 -22.13 22.54
CA GLU A 366 -2.08 -21.52 22.93
C GLU A 366 -3.32 -22.35 22.52
N GLY A 367 -3.13 -23.42 21.72
CA GLY A 367 -4.23 -24.30 21.27
C GLY A 367 -3.92 -25.80 21.28
N TYR A 368 -2.79 -26.24 21.85
CA TYR A 368 -2.44 -27.66 21.87
C TYR A 368 -3.34 -28.44 22.84
N VAL A 369 -4.34 -29.12 22.28
CA VAL A 369 -5.16 -30.10 22.99
C VAL A 369 -4.78 -31.49 22.44
N PRO A 370 -4.32 -32.44 23.26
CA PRO A 370 -3.94 -33.79 22.81
C PRO A 370 -5.11 -34.65 22.29
N ASN A 371 -6.28 -34.04 22.02
CA ASN A 371 -7.46 -34.66 21.47
C ASN A 371 -7.98 -33.86 20.26
N LEU A 372 -7.83 -34.45 19.08
CA LEU A 372 -8.40 -33.99 17.81
C LEU A 372 -9.93 -34.06 17.84
N ARG A 373 -10.60 -32.99 18.27
CA ARG A 373 -12.01 -32.81 17.88
C ARG A 373 -12.54 -31.39 17.73
N ASN A 374 -11.79 -30.36 18.09
CA ASN A 374 -12.20 -28.98 17.80
C ASN A 374 -11.05 -28.24 17.12
N SER A 375 -11.36 -27.59 16.00
CA SER A 375 -10.51 -26.60 15.35
C SER A 375 -10.12 -25.52 16.37
N PRO A 376 -8.92 -24.93 16.28
CA PRO A 376 -8.57 -23.77 17.09
C PRO A 376 -9.64 -22.69 16.96
N LEU A 377 -9.90 -21.99 18.07
CA LEU A 377 -10.90 -20.93 18.13
C LEU A 377 -10.37 -19.75 17.30
N GLU A 378 -10.78 -19.67 16.04
CA GLU A 378 -10.51 -18.52 15.18
C GLU A 378 -11.31 -17.33 15.73
N ILE A 379 -10.67 -16.52 16.58
CA ILE A 379 -11.19 -15.20 16.90
C ILE A 379 -10.97 -14.34 15.64
N MET A 380 -11.94 -14.40 14.74
CA MET A 380 -11.97 -13.60 13.53
C MET A 380 -12.17 -12.13 13.91
N SER A 381 -11.08 -11.39 14.11
CA SER A 381 -11.13 -9.93 13.96
C SER A 381 -11.22 -9.61 12.46
N ARG A 382 -12.01 -8.60 12.10
CA ARG A 382 -12.27 -8.25 10.70
C ARG A 382 -10.94 -7.89 10.04
N ASN A 383 -10.65 -8.49 8.88
CA ASN A 383 -9.43 -8.36 8.09
C ASN A 383 -8.14 -8.99 8.69
N HIS A 384 -8.24 -9.72 9.80
CA HIS A 384 -7.10 -10.46 10.36
C HIS A 384 -7.27 -11.96 10.12
N GLY A 385 -6.24 -12.59 9.58
CA GLY A 385 -6.15 -14.04 9.43
C GLY A 385 -5.03 -14.61 10.28
N ILE A 386 -4.99 -15.93 10.42
CA ILE A 386 -3.88 -16.65 11.04
C ILE A 386 -3.34 -17.71 10.08
N PHE A 387 -2.04 -17.98 10.16
CA PHE A 387 -1.44 -19.17 9.58
C PHE A 387 -1.42 -20.25 10.66
N PRO A 388 -2.32 -21.24 10.62
CA PRO A 388 -2.35 -22.25 11.65
C PRO A 388 -1.19 -23.23 11.46
N PHE A 389 -0.48 -23.49 12.55
CA PHE A 389 0.56 -24.48 12.66
C PHE A 389 0.09 -25.64 13.55
N THR A 390 0.58 -26.83 13.26
CA THR A 390 0.42 -28.00 14.14
C THR A 390 1.76 -28.38 14.75
N LEU A 391 1.71 -28.75 16.03
CA LEU A 391 2.78 -29.43 16.73
C LEU A 391 2.39 -30.90 16.83
N GLU A 392 3.13 -31.78 16.18
CA GLU A 392 2.91 -33.22 16.21
C GLU A 392 4.06 -33.93 16.93
N ILE A 393 3.74 -34.99 17.68
CA ILE A 393 4.73 -35.83 18.35
C ILE A 393 4.77 -37.17 17.63
N PHE A 394 5.95 -37.59 17.21
CA PHE A 394 6.20 -38.77 16.38
C PHE A 394 6.81 -39.92 17.17
N LYS A 395 6.57 -41.13 16.68
CA LYS A 395 7.07 -42.37 17.30
C LYS A 395 8.55 -42.61 17.04
N ASP A 396 9.09 -42.06 15.95
CA ASP A 396 10.42 -42.34 15.42
C ASP A 396 11.04 -41.08 14.78
N ASP A 397 12.33 -41.18 14.40
CA ASP A 397 13.13 -40.11 13.80
C ASP A 397 12.87 -39.92 12.30
N GLU A 398 12.07 -40.79 11.68
CA GLU A 398 11.58 -40.63 10.31
C GLU A 398 10.37 -39.69 10.22
N PHE A 399 9.74 -39.34 11.34
CA PHE A 399 8.57 -38.45 11.40
C PHE A 399 7.38 -38.93 10.57
N GLU A 400 7.19 -40.24 10.40
CA GLU A 400 6.09 -40.79 9.58
C GLU A 400 4.79 -40.99 10.38
N GLU A 401 4.88 -41.49 11.62
CA GLU A 401 3.73 -41.85 12.43
C GLU A 401 3.57 -40.98 13.70
N PRO A 402 2.57 -40.08 13.77
CA PRO A 402 2.30 -39.29 14.96
C PRO A 402 1.46 -40.05 16.01
N TYR A 403 1.60 -39.67 17.28
CA TYR A 403 0.74 -40.13 18.38
C TYR A 403 -0.64 -39.43 18.33
N ARG A 404 -1.72 -40.20 18.11
CA ARG A 404 -3.08 -39.64 17.88
C ARG A 404 -4.07 -39.75 19.05
N GLU A 405 -3.86 -40.68 19.98
CA GLU A 405 -4.85 -41.01 21.02
C GLU A 405 -4.34 -40.76 22.45
N ALA A 406 -3.04 -40.92 22.68
CA ALA A 406 -2.41 -40.69 23.98
C ALA A 406 -0.95 -40.26 23.79
N LEU A 407 -0.48 -39.39 24.69
CA LEU A 407 0.91 -38.96 24.73
C LEU A 407 1.83 -40.12 25.16
N PRO A 408 3.06 -40.19 24.64
CA PRO A 408 4.00 -41.23 25.02
C PRO A 408 4.41 -41.11 26.48
N THR A 409 4.53 -42.26 27.16
CA THR A 409 5.22 -42.32 28.46
C THR A 409 6.67 -42.67 28.22
N LEU A 410 7.55 -41.69 28.39
CA LEU A 410 8.99 -41.84 28.14
C LEU A 410 9.77 -42.17 29.41
N LYS A 411 10.79 -43.01 29.27
CA LYS A 411 11.79 -43.26 30.32
C LYS A 411 13.01 -42.37 30.09
N LEU A 412 13.82 -42.25 31.14
CA LEU A 412 15.09 -41.52 31.04
C LEU A 412 15.96 -42.15 29.95
N ARG A 413 16.46 -41.32 29.01
CA ARG A 413 17.23 -41.68 27.79
C ARG A 413 16.41 -42.11 26.57
N ASP A 414 15.08 -42.15 26.65
CA ASP A 414 14.26 -42.27 25.45
C ASP A 414 14.28 -40.95 24.68
N SER A 415 14.26 -41.02 23.35
CA SER A 415 14.14 -39.85 22.47
C SER A 415 12.67 -39.45 22.31
N LEU A 416 12.41 -38.14 22.29
CA LEU A 416 11.11 -37.57 21.92
C LEU A 416 11.26 -36.87 20.57
N TYR A 417 10.51 -37.32 19.57
CA TYR A 417 10.48 -36.71 18.25
C TYR A 417 9.21 -35.87 18.12
N PHE A 418 9.36 -34.61 17.72
CA PHE A 418 8.24 -33.72 17.47
C PHE A 418 8.54 -32.82 16.29
N GLY A 419 7.51 -32.51 15.52
CA GLY A 419 7.59 -31.68 14.33
C GLY A 419 6.60 -30.53 14.43
N ILE A 420 6.98 -29.38 13.86
CA ILE A 420 6.11 -28.23 13.67
C ILE A 420 5.89 -28.09 12.18
N GLU A 421 4.65 -28.22 11.74
CA GLU A 421 4.30 -28.06 10.33
C GLU A 421 3.19 -27.03 10.15
N PRO A 422 3.28 -26.16 9.12
CA PRO A 422 2.16 -25.33 8.74
C PRO A 422 1.05 -26.21 8.13
N LEU A 423 -0.21 -26.01 8.57
CA LEU A 423 -1.34 -26.72 7.96
C LEU A 423 -1.53 -26.38 6.47
N VAL A 424 -1.00 -25.23 6.05
CA VAL A 424 -1.03 -24.76 4.67
C VAL A 424 0.34 -24.24 4.28
N HIS A 425 0.91 -24.83 3.23
CA HIS A 425 2.19 -24.38 2.67
C HIS A 425 1.98 -23.24 1.67
N VAL A 426 2.61 -22.09 1.95
CA VAL A 426 2.56 -20.91 1.08
C VAL A 426 3.95 -20.68 0.48
N SER A 427 4.07 -20.84 -0.83
CA SER A 427 5.30 -20.58 -1.59
C SER A 427 5.78 -19.15 -1.37
N GLY A 428 7.07 -18.99 -1.06
CA GLY A 428 7.68 -17.70 -0.72
C GLY A 428 7.67 -17.40 0.78
N LEU A 429 6.94 -18.18 1.59
CA LEU A 429 7.03 -18.15 3.04
C LEU A 429 7.70 -19.43 3.54
N GLU A 430 8.62 -19.29 4.48
CA GLU A 430 9.27 -20.40 5.19
C GLU A 430 9.00 -20.27 6.68
N SER A 431 8.86 -21.41 7.35
CA SER A 431 8.64 -21.47 8.80
C SER A 431 9.98 -21.55 9.53
N LEU A 432 10.17 -20.66 10.50
CA LEU A 432 11.32 -20.68 11.41
C LEU A 432 10.82 -20.79 12.86
N VAL A 433 11.40 -21.71 13.62
CA VAL A 433 11.15 -21.83 15.06
C VAL A 433 12.12 -20.91 15.79
N GLU A 434 11.67 -19.72 16.19
CA GLU A 434 12.50 -18.74 16.90
C GLU A 434 12.84 -19.19 18.32
N SER A 435 11.87 -19.79 19.03
CA SER A 435 12.11 -20.37 20.35
C SER A 435 11.19 -21.55 20.61
N CYS A 436 11.76 -22.59 21.21
CA CYS A 436 11.04 -23.77 21.67
C CYS A 436 11.49 -24.08 23.10
N PHE A 437 10.54 -24.21 24.03
CA PHE A 437 10.84 -24.53 25.43
C PHE A 437 9.76 -25.41 26.04
N ALA A 438 10.15 -26.23 27.01
CA ALA A 438 9.24 -27.01 27.83
C ALA A 438 9.00 -26.32 29.18
N THR A 439 7.77 -26.43 29.67
CA THR A 439 7.33 -25.95 30.99
C THR A 439 6.83 -27.13 31.83
N PRO A 440 7.02 -27.10 33.16
CA PRO A 440 6.46 -28.12 34.06
C PRO A 440 4.94 -28.28 33.97
N THR A 441 4.22 -27.20 33.64
CA THR A 441 2.76 -27.24 33.46
C THR A 441 2.34 -26.71 32.10
N SER A 442 1.03 -26.73 31.81
CA SER A 442 0.44 -26.18 30.59
C SER A 442 0.38 -24.65 30.55
N LYS A 443 0.90 -23.93 31.56
CA LYS A 443 0.89 -22.47 31.62
C LYS A 443 2.13 -21.88 30.93
N ILE A 444 1.92 -20.91 30.05
CA ILE A 444 2.97 -20.31 29.21
C ILE A 444 3.80 -19.22 29.92
N ASP A 445 3.19 -18.57 30.90
CA ASP A 445 3.76 -17.50 31.72
C ASP A 445 4.61 -18.03 32.89
N GLU A 446 4.91 -19.34 32.89
CA GLU A 446 5.78 -19.91 33.90
C GLU A 446 7.21 -19.35 33.83
N VAL A 447 7.73 -19.03 35.00
CA VAL A 447 9.10 -18.52 35.18
C VAL A 447 10.14 -19.58 34.80
N LEU A 448 9.81 -20.86 35.01
CA LEU A 448 10.72 -21.97 34.75
C LEU A 448 10.53 -22.49 33.32
N LYS A 449 11.50 -22.17 32.44
CA LYS A 449 11.48 -22.58 31.04
C LYS A 449 12.73 -23.40 30.71
N TYR A 450 12.52 -24.60 30.18
CA TYR A 450 13.58 -25.47 29.68
C TYR A 450 13.69 -25.30 28.17
N TYR A 451 14.60 -24.44 27.72
CA TYR A 451 14.77 -24.14 26.31
C TYR A 451 15.38 -25.33 25.55
N LEU A 452 14.68 -25.75 24.50
CA LEU A 452 15.13 -26.71 23.49
C LEU A 452 15.78 -25.96 22.32
N ILE A 453 15.20 -24.80 21.97
CA ILE A 453 15.69 -23.86 20.95
C ILE A 453 15.58 -22.45 21.53
N ARG A 454 16.64 -21.63 21.39
CA ARG A 454 16.68 -20.25 21.86
C ARG A 454 17.39 -19.40 20.81
N ASP A 455 16.71 -18.33 20.38
CA ASP A 455 17.19 -17.34 19.42
C ASP A 455 17.41 -17.87 17.99
N GLY A 456 16.48 -18.72 17.54
CA GLY A 456 16.49 -19.36 16.22
C GLY A 456 17.60 -20.38 16.07
#